data_AF-A0A069NIP6-F1
#
_entry.id   AF-A0A069NIP6-F1
#
_cell.length_a   1.000
_cell.length_b   1.000
_cell.length_c   1.000
_cell.angle_alpha   90.00
_cell.angle_beta   90.00
_cell.angle_gamma   90.00
#
_symmetry.space_group_name_H-M   'P 1'
#
loop_
_entity.id
_entity.type
_entity.pdbx_description
1 polymer ?
#
loop_
_entity_poly.entity_id
_entity_poly.type
_entity_poly.pdbx_seq_one_letter_code
_entity_poly.pdbx_strand_id
1 'polypeptide(L)'
;MKKKKSEATGSLLPSALADVELQHIERAVAQLRTMNNQSPGTLNVEYWRERLTAVVNGYALVPAQTQRIEALRIALDAMQSTPRDGGSRKRTTNRLWAKAA
;
A
#
# COMPACT_ATOMS: atom_id res chain seq x y z
N MET A 1 -31.25 -38.88 -17.90
CA MET A 1 -29.84 -38.80 -17.44
C MET A 1 -29.64 -37.49 -16.70
N LYS A 2 -29.12 -37.55 -15.46
CA LYS A 2 -29.00 -36.40 -14.55
C LYS A 2 -27.95 -35.40 -15.05
N LYS A 3 -28.33 -34.12 -15.18
CA LYS A 3 -27.40 -33.01 -15.42
C LYS A 3 -26.49 -32.88 -14.20
N LYS A 4 -25.20 -33.17 -14.34
CA LYS A 4 -24.21 -32.86 -13.30
C LYS A 4 -23.96 -31.37 -13.35
N LYS A 5 -24.42 -30.64 -12.32
CA LYS A 5 -23.93 -29.30 -11.99
C LYS A 5 -22.46 -29.46 -11.68
N SER A 6 -21.60 -29.02 -12.59
CA SER A 6 -20.20 -28.75 -12.30
C SER A 6 -20.18 -27.52 -11.40
N GLU A 7 -20.07 -27.72 -10.10
CA GLU A 7 -19.62 -26.69 -9.17
C GLU A 7 -18.21 -26.31 -9.63
N ALA A 8 -18.10 -25.18 -10.32
CA ALA A 8 -16.83 -24.53 -10.59
C ALA A 8 -16.38 -23.87 -9.28
N THR A 9 -15.87 -24.67 -8.35
CA THR A 9 -14.98 -24.18 -7.31
C THR A 9 -13.69 -23.81 -8.05
N GLY A 10 -13.63 -22.56 -8.52
CA GLY A 10 -12.53 -22.07 -9.35
C GLY A 10 -11.19 -22.38 -8.69
N SER A 11 -10.37 -23.18 -9.34
CA SER A 11 -9.03 -23.51 -8.87
C SER A 11 -8.26 -22.20 -8.64
N LEU A 12 -7.70 -22.03 -7.44
CA LEU A 12 -6.81 -20.92 -7.13
C LEU A 12 -5.67 -20.86 -8.16
N LEU A 13 -5.25 -19.65 -8.50
CA LEU A 13 -4.11 -19.44 -9.40
C LEU A 13 -2.80 -19.89 -8.73
N PRO A 14 -1.78 -20.32 -9.52
CA PRO A 14 -0.52 -20.80 -8.97
C PRO A 14 0.23 -19.77 -8.11
N SER A 15 0.95 -20.25 -7.11
CA SER A 15 1.81 -19.43 -6.22
C SER A 15 2.81 -18.57 -7.00
N ALA A 16 3.38 -19.07 -8.10
CA ALA A 16 4.32 -18.30 -8.91
C ALA A 16 3.71 -17.01 -9.50
N LEU A 17 2.41 -17.03 -9.84
CA LEU A 17 1.71 -15.82 -10.29
C LEU A 17 1.44 -14.86 -9.13
N ALA A 18 1.25 -15.37 -7.91
CA ALA A 18 1.15 -14.54 -6.72
C ALA A 18 2.45 -13.77 -6.48
N ASP A 19 3.62 -14.36 -6.71
CA ASP A 19 4.91 -13.65 -6.55
C ASP A 19 5.05 -12.46 -7.50
N VAL A 20 4.56 -12.59 -8.74
CA VAL A 20 4.57 -11.51 -9.73
C VAL A 20 3.66 -10.37 -9.27
N GLU A 21 2.44 -10.69 -8.84
CA GLU A 21 1.49 -9.69 -8.31
C GLU A 21 2.03 -9.01 -7.05
N LEU A 22 2.60 -9.78 -6.12
CA LEU A 22 3.19 -9.22 -4.89
C LEU A 22 4.38 -8.31 -5.21
N GLN A 23 5.23 -8.67 -6.17
CA GLN A 23 6.33 -7.81 -6.60
C GLN A 23 5.83 -6.50 -7.21
N HIS A 24 4.74 -6.55 -8.00
CA HIS A 24 4.12 -5.35 -8.55
C HIS A 24 3.59 -4.44 -7.44
N ILE A 25 2.85 -5.00 -6.48
CA ILE A 25 2.28 -4.25 -5.34
C ILE A 25 3.41 -3.65 -4.48
N GLU A 26 4.47 -4.40 -4.18
CA GLU A 26 5.63 -3.90 -3.43
C GLU A 26 6.26 -2.68 -4.09
N ARG A 27 6.47 -2.73 -5.42
CA ARG A 27 7.04 -1.59 -6.17
C ARG A 27 6.12 -0.39 -6.17
N ALA A 28 4.82 -0.60 -6.37
CA ALA A 28 3.84 0.48 -6.37
C ALA A 28 3.74 1.15 -4.99
N VAL A 29 3.67 0.36 -3.92
CA VAL A 29 3.67 0.87 -2.54
C VAL A 29 4.96 1.62 -2.21
N ALA A 30 6.13 1.11 -2.64
CA ALA A 30 7.40 1.81 -2.46
C ALA A 30 7.44 3.17 -3.18
N GLN A 31 6.98 3.22 -4.43
CA GLN A 31 6.87 4.49 -5.17
C GLN A 31 5.91 5.45 -4.49
N LEU A 32 4.75 4.98 -4.06
CA LEU A 32 3.77 5.82 -3.39
C LEU A 32 4.28 6.37 -2.06
N ARG A 33 5.09 5.61 -1.31
CA ARG A 33 5.78 6.13 -0.12
C ARG A 33 6.67 7.31 -0.45
N THR A 34 7.45 7.21 -1.53
CA THR A 34 8.33 8.31 -1.97
C THR A 34 7.54 9.54 -2.41
N MET A 35 6.39 9.34 -3.08
CA MET A 35 5.52 10.43 -3.53
C MET A 35 4.70 11.06 -2.41
N ASN A 36 4.21 10.27 -1.44
CA ASN A 36 3.44 10.78 -0.31
C ASN A 36 4.27 11.73 0.59
N ASN A 37 5.59 11.53 0.64
CA ASN A 37 6.51 12.47 1.29
C ASN A 37 6.61 13.82 0.56
N GLN A 38 6.19 13.89 -0.71
CA GLN A 38 6.27 15.09 -1.55
C GLN A 38 4.91 15.78 -1.72
N SER A 39 3.81 15.02 -1.81
CA SER A 39 2.45 15.54 -1.97
C SER A 39 1.44 14.69 -1.18
N PRO A 40 0.77 15.26 -0.16
CA PRO A 40 -0.29 14.57 0.57
C PRO A 40 -1.50 14.34 -0.35
N GLY A 41 -2.03 13.11 -0.37
CA GLY A 41 -3.31 12.78 -1.03
C GLY A 41 -3.23 11.89 -2.28
N THR A 42 -2.03 11.50 -2.72
CA THR A 42 -1.87 10.66 -3.93
C THR A 42 -2.05 9.16 -3.66
N LEU A 43 -2.01 8.74 -2.39
CA LEU A 43 -2.08 7.33 -2.01
C LEU A 43 -3.51 6.89 -1.67
N ASN A 44 -4.15 6.14 -2.57
CA ASN A 44 -5.40 5.42 -2.25
C ASN A 44 -5.07 4.13 -1.48
N VAL A 45 -4.94 4.23 -0.16
CA VAL A 45 -4.62 3.10 0.73
C VAL A 45 -5.65 1.98 0.61
N GLU A 46 -6.93 2.33 0.51
CA GLU A 46 -8.04 1.36 0.48
C GLU A 46 -7.97 0.46 -0.76
N TYR A 47 -7.72 1.06 -1.92
CA TYR A 47 -7.51 0.31 -3.17
C TYR A 47 -6.42 -0.75 -3.04
N TRP A 48 -5.29 -0.43 -2.39
CA TRP A 48 -4.20 -1.39 -2.19
C TRP A 48 -4.54 -2.49 -1.19
N ARG A 49 -5.37 -2.22 -0.17
CA ARG A 49 -5.90 -3.25 0.73
C ARG A 49 -6.82 -4.22 -0.01
N GLU A 50 -7.72 -3.70 -0.82
CA GLU A 50 -8.59 -4.52 -1.67
C GLU A 50 -7.75 -5.38 -2.63
N ARG A 51 -6.69 -4.81 -3.21
CA ARG A 51 -5.79 -5.56 -4.08
C ARG A 51 -5.07 -6.71 -3.36
N LEU A 52 -4.59 -6.48 -2.14
CA LEU A 52 -3.99 -7.56 -1.32
C LEU A 52 -5.02 -8.64 -0.96
N THR A 53 -6.26 -8.25 -0.66
CA THR A 53 -7.36 -9.20 -0.41
C THR A 53 -7.68 -10.04 -1.65
N ALA A 54 -7.65 -9.44 -2.85
CA ALA A 54 -7.82 -10.17 -4.10
C ALA A 54 -6.68 -11.20 -4.32
N VAL A 55 -5.44 -10.88 -3.91
CA VAL A 55 -4.33 -11.84 -3.97
C VAL A 55 -4.54 -13.01 -3.00
N VAL A 56 -5.01 -12.74 -1.78
CA VAL A 56 -5.33 -13.80 -0.80
C VAL A 56 -6.41 -14.75 -1.32
N ASN A 57 -7.44 -14.21 -1.95
CA ASN A 57 -8.58 -15.01 -2.40
C ASN A 57 -8.36 -15.67 -3.77
N GLY A 58 -7.44 -15.15 -4.57
CA GLY A 58 -7.24 -15.57 -5.96
C GLY A 58 -6.13 -16.59 -6.17
N TYR A 59 -5.22 -16.77 -5.22
CA TYR A 59 -3.98 -17.54 -5.41
C TYR A 59 -3.77 -18.59 -4.32
N ALA A 60 -3.12 -19.69 -4.71
CA ALA A 60 -2.64 -20.71 -3.79
C ALA A 60 -1.34 -20.22 -3.13
N LEU A 61 -1.48 -19.50 -2.01
CA LEU A 61 -0.36 -18.85 -1.35
C LEU A 61 0.50 -19.84 -0.56
N VAL A 62 1.83 -19.65 -0.61
CA VAL A 62 2.78 -20.31 0.29
C VAL A 62 3.06 -19.44 1.53
N PRO A 63 3.55 -20.01 2.66
CA PRO A 63 3.75 -19.24 3.90
C PRO A 63 4.58 -17.96 3.74
N ALA A 64 5.63 -17.99 2.91
CA ALA A 64 6.44 -16.81 2.62
C ALA A 64 5.64 -15.69 1.94
N GLN A 65 4.70 -16.02 1.05
CA GLN A 65 3.84 -15.05 0.38
C GLN A 65 2.81 -14.46 1.33
N THR A 66 2.25 -15.28 2.23
CA THR A 66 1.36 -14.79 3.29
C THR A 66 2.09 -13.79 4.20
N GLN A 67 3.33 -14.09 4.60
CA GLN A 67 4.14 -13.15 5.39
C GLN A 67 4.41 -11.84 4.65
N ARG A 68 4.66 -11.89 3.33
CA ARG A 68 4.82 -10.69 2.50
C ARG A 68 3.54 -9.85 2.46
N ILE A 69 2.38 -10.48 2.33
CA ILE A 69 1.08 -9.79 2.35
C ILE A 69 0.86 -9.09 3.70
N GLU A 70 1.14 -9.77 4.81
CA GLU A 70 1.00 -9.15 6.15
C GLU A 70 1.97 -7.97 6.32
N ALA A 71 3.22 -8.10 5.87
CA ALA A 71 4.16 -6.98 5.88
C ALA A 71 3.66 -5.78 5.04
N LEU A 72 3.04 -6.05 3.89
CA LEU A 72 2.42 -5.02 3.03
C LEU A 72 1.20 -4.37 3.68
N ARG A 73 0.38 -5.13 4.42
CA ARG A 73 -0.75 -4.58 5.20
C ARG A 73 -0.27 -3.63 6.29
N ILE A 74 0.70 -4.04 7.09
CA ILE A 74 1.33 -3.19 8.11
C ILE A 74 1.94 -1.94 7.47
N ALA A 75 2.58 -2.10 6.32
CA ALA A 75 3.15 -1.01 5.55
C ALA A 75 2.12 0.03 5.10
N LEU A 76 0.91 -0.41 4.71
CA LEU A 76 -0.22 0.43 4.34
C LEU A 76 -0.85 1.10 5.57
N ASP A 77 -1.02 0.37 6.68
CA ASP A 77 -1.50 0.91 7.97
C ASP A 77 -0.63 2.06 8.47
N ALA A 78 0.69 1.89 8.38
CA ALA A 78 1.65 2.91 8.81
C ALA A 78 1.53 4.20 7.99
N MET A 79 1.23 4.09 6.69
CA MET A 79 1.04 5.26 5.83
C MET A 79 -0.27 5.99 6.14
N GLN A 80 -1.35 5.25 6.42
CA GLN A 80 -2.63 5.82 6.87
C GLN A 80 -2.50 6.51 8.24
N SER A 81 -1.67 5.93 9.11
CA SER A 81 -1.46 6.40 10.48
C SER A 81 -0.40 7.48 10.62
N THR A 82 0.27 7.90 9.53
CA THR A 82 1.28 8.98 9.60
C THR A 82 0.65 10.20 10.28
N PRO A 83 1.02 10.50 11.55
CA PRO A 83 0.58 11.72 12.18
C PRO A 83 1.16 12.82 11.34
N ARG A 84 0.34 13.83 11.07
CA ARG A 84 0.71 15.10 10.46
C ARG A 84 1.81 15.77 11.31
N ASP A 85 3.03 15.29 11.24
CA ASP A 85 4.21 15.95 11.80
C ASP A 85 4.75 16.94 10.76
N GLY A 86 3.84 17.78 10.29
CA GLY A 86 4.13 19.03 9.62
C GLY A 86 3.98 20.12 10.65
N GLY A 87 4.88 20.11 11.65
CA GLY A 87 5.09 21.25 12.53
C GLY A 87 5.18 22.50 11.67
N SER A 88 4.18 23.38 11.80
CA SER A 88 4.37 24.78 11.49
C SER A 88 5.37 25.31 12.52
N ARG A 89 6.66 25.11 12.23
CA ARG A 89 7.69 26.02 12.71
C ARG A 89 7.18 27.39 12.32
N LYS A 90 6.63 28.11 13.30
CA LYS A 90 6.45 29.55 13.23
C LYS A 90 7.81 30.08 12.80
N ARG A 91 7.95 30.42 11.52
CA ARG A 91 9.05 31.25 11.06
C ARG A 91 8.79 32.61 11.70
N THR A 92 9.24 32.75 12.94
CA THR A 92 9.34 34.03 13.61
C THR A 92 10.50 34.75 12.92
N THR A 93 10.22 35.36 11.77
CA THR A 93 11.07 36.43 11.25
C THR A 93 10.75 37.67 12.08
N ASN A 94 11.16 37.65 13.35
CA ASN A 94 11.19 38.85 14.15
C ASN A 94 12.52 39.56 13.84
N ARG A 95 12.38 40.69 13.13
CA ARG A 95 13.22 41.90 13.18
C ARG A 95 14.72 41.70 13.03
N LEU A 96 15.27 42.05 11.86
CA LEU A 96 16.52 42.82 11.75
C LEU A 96 16.54 43.57 10.40
N TRP A 97 15.74 44.63 10.26
CA TRP A 97 16.11 45.77 9.39
C TRP A 97 16.65 46.87 10.30
N ALA A 98 17.79 46.58 10.92
CA ALA A 98 18.69 47.63 11.36
C ALA A 98 19.39 48.19 10.12
N LYS A 99 19.28 49.51 9.94
CA LYS A 99 20.15 50.48 9.23
C LYS A 99 19.23 51.50 8.53
N ALA A 100 18.97 52.65 9.14
CA ALA A 100 19.86 53.81 9.11
C ALA A 100 20.16 54.26 7.66
N ALA A 101 19.34 55.20 7.19
CA ALA A 101 19.69 56.30 6.28
C ALA A 101 18.50 57.28 6.28
#